data_AF-A0A4Q5T029-F1
#
_entry.id   AF-A0A4Q5T029-F1
#
_cell.length_a   1.000
_cell.length_b   1.000
_cell.length_c   1.000
_cell.angle_alpha   90.00
_cell.angle_beta   90.00
_cell.angle_gamma   90.00
#
_symmetry.space_group_name_H-M   'P 1'
#
loop_
_entity.id
_entity.type
_entity.pdbx_description
1 polymer ?
#
loop_
_entity_poly.entity_id
_entity_poly.type
_entity_poly.pdbx_seq_one_letter_code
_entity_poly.pdbx_strand_id
1 'polypeptide(L)'
;MYLKTIAALLLLIGPSCSGGQSSASEPTTLPVPALSPDTITTIQKIPLPAGYKRISHPLHSFAGWLRDLPLKEDKTVYLYNGQLKRNQSAQFAVLDVSVGNRDLQQCADAVMRLRAEYLFERQQYSSLLFITCSGSSACAERPL
;
A
#
# COMPACT_ATOMS: atom_id res chain seq x y z
N MET A 1 -43.18 4.44 52.59
CA MET A 1 -44.16 3.35 52.34
C MET A 1 -44.27 3.21 50.83
N TYR A 2 -43.87 2.17 50.12
CA TYR A 2 -43.55 0.77 50.37
C TYR A 2 -42.56 0.41 49.22
N LEU A 3 -41.27 0.18 49.47
CA LEU A 3 -40.62 -1.13 49.58
C LEU A 3 -41.37 -2.29 48.86
N LYS A 4 -40.88 -2.75 47.71
CA LYS A 4 -40.77 -4.19 47.39
C LYS A 4 -39.59 -4.47 46.45
N THR A 5 -38.73 -5.33 46.97
CA THR A 5 -37.54 -5.98 46.42
C THR A 5 -37.92 -7.17 45.51
N ILE A 6 -36.88 -7.76 44.89
CA ILE A 6 -36.80 -9.11 44.29
C ILE A 6 -37.38 -9.19 42.85
N ALA A 7 -36.70 -9.66 41.81
CA ALA A 7 -35.78 -10.78 41.71
C ALA A 7 -34.68 -10.55 40.66
N ALA A 8 -33.47 -10.99 41.00
CA ALA A 8 -32.46 -11.36 40.03
C ALA A 8 -32.97 -12.55 39.19
N LEU A 9 -32.89 -12.44 37.86
CA LEU A 9 -32.91 -13.60 36.98
C LEU A 9 -31.61 -13.59 36.18
N LEU A 10 -30.62 -14.30 36.72
CA LEU A 10 -29.49 -14.82 35.97
C LEU A 10 -30.03 -15.73 34.86
N LEU A 11 -29.81 -15.36 33.60
CA LEU A 11 -29.93 -16.25 32.46
C LEU A 11 -28.58 -16.33 31.76
N LEU A 12 -27.73 -17.19 32.32
CA LEU A 12 -26.59 -17.80 31.65
C LEU A 12 -27.12 -18.83 30.65
N ILE A 13 -27.18 -18.48 29.37
CA ILE A 13 -27.23 -19.47 28.29
C ILE A 13 -26.35 -18.97 27.15
N GLY A 14 -25.14 -19.49 27.08
CA GLY A 14 -24.36 -19.49 25.84
C GLY A 14 -24.86 -20.60 24.92
N PRO A 15 -24.63 -20.42 23.61
CA PRO A 15 -24.10 -21.49 22.80
C PRO A 15 -22.74 -21.06 22.27
N SER A 16 -21.72 -21.84 22.63
CA SER A 16 -20.43 -21.85 21.97
C SER A 16 -20.62 -21.89 20.46
N CYS A 17 -20.13 -20.87 19.76
CA CYS A 17 -19.81 -21.01 18.35
C CYS A 17 -18.57 -21.88 18.24
N SER A 18 -18.76 -23.20 18.14
CA SER A 18 -17.75 -24.09 17.58
C SER A 18 -17.65 -23.85 16.08
N GLY A 19 -16.97 -22.76 15.70
CA GLY A 19 -16.47 -22.56 14.35
C GLY A 19 -15.16 -23.34 14.22
N GLY A 20 -15.17 -24.36 13.37
CA GLY A 20 -14.09 -25.34 13.21
C GLY A 20 -12.72 -24.71 12.97
N GLN A 21 -11.71 -25.34 13.58
CA GLN A 21 -10.32 -25.14 13.22
C GLN A 21 -10.14 -25.58 11.76
N SER A 22 -10.13 -24.61 10.84
CA SER A 22 -9.52 -24.83 9.55
C SER A 22 -8.02 -24.75 9.77
N SER A 23 -7.34 -25.90 9.77
CA SER A 23 -5.89 -25.97 9.65
C SER A 23 -5.49 -25.24 8.37
N ALA A 24 -5.11 -23.97 8.50
CA ALA A 24 -4.35 -23.30 7.47
C ALA A 24 -2.98 -23.99 7.45
N SER A 25 -2.80 -24.86 6.45
CA SER A 25 -1.50 -25.40 6.09
C SER A 25 -0.49 -24.26 5.99
N GLU A 26 0.62 -24.44 6.69
CA GLU A 26 1.83 -23.62 6.61
C GLU A 26 2.11 -23.22 5.15
N PRO A 27 2.27 -21.93 4.83
CA PRO A 27 2.57 -21.54 3.46
C PRO A 27 3.93 -22.12 3.09
N THR A 28 3.94 -23.09 2.17
CA THR A 28 5.15 -23.58 1.52
C THR A 28 5.83 -22.37 0.88
N THR A 29 6.86 -21.86 1.56
CA THR A 29 7.65 -20.75 1.08
C THR A 29 8.52 -21.29 -0.04
N LEU A 30 8.03 -21.16 -1.28
CA LEU A 30 8.85 -21.41 -2.45
C LEU A 30 10.06 -20.46 -2.40
N PRO A 31 11.29 -20.93 -2.70
CA PRO A 31 12.47 -20.09 -2.67
C PRO A 31 12.29 -18.92 -3.62
N VAL A 32 12.24 -17.70 -3.08
CA VAL A 32 12.38 -16.50 -3.90
C VAL A 32 13.83 -16.52 -4.39
N PRO A 33 14.09 -16.53 -5.71
CA PRO A 33 15.46 -16.51 -6.21
C PRO A 33 16.19 -15.30 -5.63
N ALA A 34 17.33 -15.56 -4.97
CA ALA A 34 18.18 -14.50 -4.47
C ALA A 34 18.73 -13.70 -5.66
N LEU A 35 18.15 -12.55 -5.93
CA LEU A 35 18.62 -11.63 -6.96
C LEU A 35 19.76 -10.80 -6.40
N SER A 36 20.81 -10.62 -7.20
CA SER A 36 21.81 -9.60 -6.96
C SER A 36 21.11 -8.23 -6.86
N PRO A 37 21.34 -7.45 -5.80
CA PRO A 37 20.65 -6.17 -5.58
C PRO A 37 20.86 -5.15 -6.71
N ASP A 38 21.87 -5.34 -7.56
CA ASP A 38 22.39 -4.30 -8.45
C ASP A 38 21.67 -4.15 -9.81
N THR A 39 20.50 -4.77 -10.06
CA THR A 39 19.90 -4.76 -11.42
C THR A 39 18.41 -4.36 -11.49
N ILE A 40 17.74 -4.15 -10.35
CA ILE A 40 16.31 -3.78 -10.35
C ILE A 40 16.15 -2.26 -10.43
N THR A 41 16.32 -1.70 -11.63
CA THR A 41 16.27 -0.25 -11.85
C THR A 41 14.87 0.32 -12.08
N THR A 42 13.88 -0.52 -12.40
CA THR A 42 12.48 -0.12 -12.63
C THR A 42 11.52 -1.17 -12.10
N ILE A 43 10.26 -0.79 -11.85
CA ILE A 43 9.23 -1.70 -11.29
C ILE A 43 9.02 -2.97 -12.14
N GLN A 44 9.10 -2.88 -13.47
CA GLN A 44 8.92 -4.04 -14.35
C GLN A 44 10.01 -5.11 -14.20
N LYS A 45 11.20 -4.72 -13.72
CA LYS A 45 12.32 -5.65 -13.48
C LYS A 45 12.21 -6.40 -12.16
N ILE A 46 11.25 -6.03 -11.29
CA ILE A 46 10.97 -6.79 -10.07
C ILE A 46 10.60 -8.24 -10.48
N PRO A 47 11.19 -9.26 -9.85
CA PRO A 47 10.87 -10.65 -10.18
C PRO A 47 9.40 -10.96 -9.87
N LEU A 48 8.85 -11.89 -10.63
CA LEU A 48 7.53 -12.45 -10.33
C LEU A 48 7.71 -13.66 -9.42
N PRO A 49 6.77 -13.90 -8.49
CA PRO A 49 6.69 -15.18 -7.80
C PRO A 49 6.51 -16.33 -8.81
N ALA A 50 6.97 -17.53 -8.45
CA ALA A 50 6.84 -18.70 -9.31
C ALA A 50 5.36 -18.96 -9.67
N GLY A 51 5.10 -19.26 -10.94
CA GLY A 51 3.75 -19.50 -11.45
C GLY A 51 2.96 -18.24 -11.86
N TYR A 52 3.46 -17.03 -11.61
CA TYR A 52 2.79 -15.79 -11.99
C TYR A 52 3.29 -15.23 -13.32
N LYS A 53 2.40 -14.55 -14.04
CA LYS A 53 2.70 -13.81 -15.27
C LYS A 53 2.19 -12.38 -15.16
N ARG A 54 2.90 -11.41 -15.75
CA ARG A 54 2.40 -10.03 -15.85
C ARG A 54 1.27 -9.97 -16.87
N ILE A 55 0.17 -9.30 -16.51
CA ILE A 55 -0.88 -8.97 -17.47
C ILE A 55 -0.38 -7.94 -18.50
N SER A 56 -0.81 -8.08 -19.74
CA SER A 56 -0.62 -7.03 -20.77
C SER A 56 -1.38 -5.77 -20.36
N HIS A 57 -0.88 -4.61 -20.79
CA HIS A 57 -1.51 -3.32 -20.54
C HIS A 57 -1.55 -2.51 -21.84
N PRO A 58 -2.57 -1.66 -22.07
CA PRO A 58 -2.61 -0.80 -23.24
C PRO A 58 -1.44 0.18 -23.28
N LEU A 59 -1.05 0.58 -24.48
CA LEU A 59 -0.02 1.60 -24.68
C LEU A 59 -0.43 2.89 -23.96
N HIS A 60 0.54 3.51 -23.29
CA HIS A 60 0.35 4.70 -22.47
C HIS A 60 -0.71 4.54 -21.36
N SER A 61 -1.03 3.33 -20.91
CA SER A 61 -1.89 3.17 -19.73
C SER A 61 -1.14 3.53 -18.44
N PHE A 62 -1.89 3.87 -17.40
CA PHE A 62 -1.33 4.10 -16.06
C PHE A 62 -0.57 2.89 -15.52
N ALA A 63 -1.04 1.67 -15.82
CA ALA A 63 -0.36 0.44 -15.42
C ALA A 63 1.00 0.28 -16.10
N GLY A 64 1.14 0.69 -17.36
CA GLY A 64 2.42 0.74 -18.06
C GLY A 64 3.34 1.78 -17.46
N TRP A 65 2.82 3.00 -17.26
CA TRP A 65 3.57 4.08 -16.64
C TRP A 65 4.13 3.70 -15.25
N LEU A 66 3.32 3.07 -14.39
CA LEU A 66 3.79 2.58 -13.09
C LEU A 66 4.93 1.55 -13.22
N ARG A 67 4.91 0.70 -14.24
CA ARG A 67 5.93 -0.34 -14.45
C ARG A 67 7.28 0.23 -14.90
N ASP A 68 7.26 1.40 -15.53
CA ASP A 68 8.46 2.10 -15.99
C ASP A 68 9.07 3.04 -14.94
N LEU A 69 8.42 3.23 -13.79
CA LEU A 69 8.93 4.07 -12.72
C LEU A 69 10.33 3.62 -12.25
N PRO A 70 11.27 4.57 -12.08
CA PRO A 70 12.61 4.28 -11.63
C PRO A 70 12.61 3.88 -10.15
N LEU A 71 13.57 3.04 -9.80
CA LEU A 71 13.85 2.61 -8.44
C LEU A 71 15.24 3.09 -8.04
N LYS A 72 15.39 3.43 -6.76
CA LYS A 72 16.71 3.73 -6.18
C LYS A 72 17.55 2.47 -6.13
N GLU A 73 18.86 2.63 -6.34
CA GLU A 73 19.84 1.55 -6.15
C GLU A 73 19.89 1.11 -4.68
N ASP A 74 19.90 2.07 -3.76
CA ASP A 74 19.80 1.82 -2.32
C ASP A 74 18.34 1.83 -1.86
N LYS A 75 17.94 0.74 -1.18
CA LYS A 75 16.60 0.57 -0.59
C LYS A 75 16.54 0.98 0.89
N THR A 76 17.57 1.62 1.42
CA THR A 76 17.61 2.14 2.78
C THR A 76 16.55 3.24 2.95
N VAL A 77 15.68 3.07 3.94
CA VAL A 77 14.60 4.02 4.22
C VAL A 77 14.89 4.76 5.51
N TYR A 78 14.76 6.08 5.46
CA TYR A 78 14.84 6.97 6.61
C TYR A 78 13.43 7.38 7.04
N LEU A 79 13.25 7.62 8.33
CA LEU A 79 12.09 8.30 8.89
C LEU A 79 12.15 9.79 8.51
N TYR A 80 11.03 10.49 8.63
CA TYR A 80 10.95 11.93 8.32
C TYR A 80 11.97 12.80 9.10
N ASN A 81 12.40 12.32 10.27
CA ASN A 81 13.39 12.99 11.12
C ASN A 81 14.86 12.66 10.74
N GLY A 82 15.10 11.98 9.62
CA GLY A 82 16.43 11.61 9.13
C GLY A 82 17.04 10.39 9.81
N GLN A 83 16.38 9.78 10.81
CA GLN A 83 16.85 8.54 11.42
C GLN A 83 16.54 7.33 10.54
N LEU A 84 17.35 6.27 10.62
CA LEU A 84 17.05 5.02 9.92
C LEU A 84 15.73 4.40 10.41
N LYS A 85 14.88 3.98 9.47
CA LYS A 85 13.70 3.18 9.80
C LYS A 85 14.14 1.86 10.43
N ARG A 86 13.61 1.54 11.61
CA ARG A 86 14.06 0.35 12.39
C ARG A 86 13.94 -0.97 11.60
N ASN A 87 12.85 -1.14 10.85
CA ASN A 87 12.65 -2.32 10.03
C ASN A 87 13.01 -2.00 8.57
N GLN A 88 14.24 -2.33 8.16
CA GLN A 88 14.74 -2.19 6.79
C GLN A 88 14.35 -3.37 5.88
N SER A 89 13.80 -4.46 6.40
CA SER A 89 13.35 -5.60 5.59
C SER A 89 11.90 -5.44 5.11
N ALA A 90 11.17 -4.43 5.59
CA ALA A 90 9.79 -4.17 5.19
C ALA A 90 9.65 -3.75 3.72
N GLN A 91 10.69 -3.16 3.13
CA GLN A 91 10.70 -2.73 1.74
C GLN A 91 11.54 -3.67 0.88
N PHE A 92 10.99 -4.04 -0.28
CA PHE A 92 11.72 -4.78 -1.30
C PHE A 92 12.59 -3.85 -2.15
N ALA A 93 12.02 -2.72 -2.58
CA ALA A 93 12.66 -1.67 -3.35
C ALA A 93 12.07 -0.30 -2.97
N VAL A 94 12.74 0.79 -3.36
CA VAL A 94 12.32 2.17 -3.09
C VAL A 94 12.18 2.92 -4.41
N LEU A 95 11.05 3.59 -4.61
CA LEU A 95 10.82 4.45 -5.78
C LEU A 95 11.82 5.62 -5.79
N ASP A 96 12.38 5.92 -6.95
CA ASP A 96 13.19 7.12 -7.13
C ASP A 96 12.31 8.30 -7.55
N VAL A 97 11.59 8.83 -6.57
CA VAL A 97 10.74 10.01 -6.74
C VAL A 97 11.07 11.02 -5.65
N SER A 98 10.97 12.30 -5.96
CA SER A 98 11.08 13.34 -4.94
C SER A 98 9.99 13.12 -3.88
N VAL A 99 10.38 13.15 -2.62
CA VAL A 99 9.46 13.20 -1.48
C VAL A 99 9.82 14.46 -0.73
N GLY A 100 8.87 15.39 -0.60
CA GLY A 100 9.14 16.67 0.08
C GLY A 100 9.57 16.45 1.54
N ASN A 101 10.05 17.51 2.19
CA ASN A 101 10.62 17.42 3.54
C ASN A 101 9.59 17.39 4.68
N ARG A 102 8.31 17.13 4.37
CA ARG A 102 7.21 17.15 5.35
C ARG A 102 6.66 15.74 5.56
N ASP A 103 6.43 15.37 6.82
CA ASP A 103 5.85 14.09 7.22
C ASP A 103 4.34 14.04 6.98
N LEU A 104 3.93 14.12 5.72
CA LEU A 104 2.52 14.32 5.34
C LEU A 104 1.99 13.35 4.29
N GLN A 105 2.81 12.45 3.73
CA GLN A 105 2.31 11.51 2.72
C GLN A 105 1.75 10.25 3.39
N GLN A 106 0.42 10.15 3.46
CA GLN A 106 -0.26 8.91 3.81
C GLN A 106 -0.32 7.97 2.60
N CYS A 107 -0.65 6.70 2.83
CA CYS A 107 -0.66 5.67 1.78
C CYS A 107 -1.62 5.98 0.62
N ALA A 108 -2.77 6.60 0.89
CA ALA A 108 -3.69 7.09 -0.15
C ALA A 108 -3.07 8.21 -0.98
N ASP A 109 -2.32 9.11 -0.33
CA ASP A 109 -1.64 10.24 -0.99
C ASP A 109 -0.55 9.77 -1.95
N ALA A 110 0.14 8.66 -1.63
CA ALA A 110 1.17 8.11 -2.50
C ALA A 110 0.60 7.65 -3.85
N VAL A 111 -0.51 6.90 -3.85
CA VAL A 111 -1.14 6.44 -5.10
C VAL A 111 -1.81 7.59 -5.84
N MET A 112 -2.49 8.49 -5.12
CA MET A 112 -3.08 9.70 -5.70
C MET A 112 -2.02 10.58 -6.35
N ARG A 113 -0.86 10.75 -5.72
CA ARG A 113 0.27 11.46 -6.30
C ARG A 113 0.77 10.79 -7.56
N LEU A 114 1.04 9.48 -7.54
CA LEU A 114 1.48 8.75 -8.73
C LEU A 114 0.49 8.90 -9.88
N ARG A 115 -0.81 8.87 -9.58
CA ARG A 115 -1.86 9.13 -10.56
C ARG A 115 -1.83 10.57 -11.08
N ALA A 116 -1.60 11.54 -10.21
CA ALA A 116 -1.48 12.94 -10.58
C ALA A 116 -0.28 13.17 -11.51
N GLU A 117 0.91 12.67 -11.17
CA GLU A 117 2.12 12.78 -12.01
C GLU A 117 1.88 12.21 -13.41
N TYR A 118 1.27 11.02 -13.51
CA TYR A 118 0.88 10.41 -14.79
C TYR A 118 -0.06 11.31 -15.61
N LEU A 119 -1.03 11.97 -14.99
CA LEU A 119 -1.95 12.87 -15.67
C LEU A 119 -1.28 14.20 -16.05
N PHE A 120 -0.36 14.70 -15.23
CA PHE A 120 0.44 15.90 -15.47
C PHE A 120 1.35 15.74 -16.68
N GLU A 121 2.10 14.64 -16.77
CA GLU A 121 2.96 14.32 -17.94
C GLU A 121 2.17 14.29 -19.26
N ARG A 122 0.87 14.01 -19.18
CA ARG A 122 -0.06 13.92 -20.31
C ARG A 122 -0.92 15.17 -20.50
N GLN A 123 -0.71 16.22 -19.70
CA GLN A 123 -1.47 17.46 -19.73
C GLN A 123 -2.99 17.27 -19.52
N GLN A 124 -3.40 16.20 -18.82
CA GLN A 124 -4.80 15.87 -18.55
C GLN A 124 -5.29 16.53 -17.25
N TYR A 125 -5.18 17.86 -17.16
CA TYR A 125 -5.40 18.59 -15.91
C TYR A 125 -6.83 18.52 -15.38
N SER A 126 -7.82 18.39 -16.26
CA SER A 126 -9.23 18.23 -15.87
C SER A 126 -9.51 16.94 -15.11
N SER A 127 -8.58 15.97 -15.14
CA SER A 127 -8.69 14.68 -14.45
C SER A 127 -7.95 14.65 -13.10
N LEU A 128 -7.40 15.78 -12.63
CA LEU A 128 -6.65 15.89 -11.37
C LEU A 128 -7.54 16.09 -10.13
N LEU A 129 -8.86 15.92 -10.28
CA LEU A 129 -9.81 16.01 -9.18
C LEU A 129 -9.98 14.64 -8.50
N PHE A 130 -9.72 14.60 -7.19
CA PHE A 130 -9.89 13.41 -6.35
C PHE A 130 -10.97 13.67 -5.31
N ILE A 131 -11.87 12.70 -5.10
CA ILE A 131 -12.92 12.79 -4.07
C ILE A 131 -12.46 11.99 -2.84
N THR A 132 -12.48 12.63 -1.68
CA THR A 132 -12.12 12.02 -0.40
C THR A 132 -13.30 11.24 0.17
N CYS A 133 -13.04 10.36 1.15
CA CYS A 133 -14.10 9.61 1.84
C CYS A 133 -15.12 10.52 2.57
N SER A 134 -14.76 11.76 2.89
CA SER A 134 -15.66 12.76 3.46
C SER A 134 -16.55 13.45 2.42
N GLY A 135 -16.42 13.11 1.13
CA GLY A 135 -17.14 13.74 0.02
C GLY A 135 -16.54 15.08 -0.42
N SER A 136 -15.42 15.49 0.17
CA SER A 136 -14.70 16.71 -0.23
C SER A 136 -13.85 16.42 -1.46
N SER A 137 -13.66 17.41 -2.33
CA SER A 137 -12.77 17.29 -3.48
C SER A 137 -11.40 17.89 -3.19
N ALA A 138 -10.34 17.16 -3.53
CA ALA A 138 -8.97 17.64 -3.54
C ALA A 138 -8.46 17.69 -4.99
N CYS A 139 -7.89 18.81 -5.39
CA CYS A 139 -7.21 18.93 -6.68
C CYS A 139 -5.71 18.70 -6.47
N ALA A 140 -5.09 17.86 -7.30
CA ALA A 140 -3.64 17.70 -7.23
C ALA A 140 -2.92 18.87 -7.89
N GLU A 141 -2.06 19.52 -7.13
CA GLU A 141 -1.12 20.53 -7.61
C GLU A 141 0.26 19.89 -7.77
N ARG A 142 1.03 20.32 -8.77
CA ARG A 142 2.35 19.75 -9.02
C ARG A 142 3.28 20.12 -7.86
N PRO A 143 3.88 19.15 -7.14
CA PRO A 143 4.93 19.46 -6.18
C PRO A 143 6.13 20.04 -6.94
N LEU A 144 6.60 21.22 -6.54
CA LEU A 144 7.88 21.76 -7.01
C LEU A 144 9.05 20.88 -6.55
#